data_AF-A0A7C9BW27-F1
#
_entry.id   AF-A0A7C9BW27-F1
#
_cell.length_a   1.000
_cell.length_b   1.000
_cell.length_c   1.000
_cell.angle_alpha   90.00
_cell.angle_beta   90.00
_cell.angle_gamma   90.00
#
_symmetry.space_group_name_H-M   'P 1'
#
loop_
_entity.id
_entity.type
_entity.pdbx_description
1 polymer ?
#
loop_
_entity_poly.entity_id
_entity_poly.type
_entity_poly.pdbx_seq_one_letter_code
_entity_poly.pdbx_strand_id
1 'polypeptide(L)'
;MNAPRWKKRPPGSNWGDFGPDDQKGRLNWLTPDKVRQGAAEVREGLSFSLSLPLDVPRGGGLNARRRPPAIMPALLGDKPYFGYRADQQVANATDVVCDDSFCMHSQFSTQWDGLSHVGGLFDADDDGVPEIVFYNGFRMGEHLRVPQEGDATGGARALGIEVMAQTGVQGRGVLIDLRRHFGDARTKVGFAQLMQVMDADRVQVDRGDIVCIHTGFADLLLNDGGGSPATVASACVLDSSDAGLLQWIDESGLAALVADNHAIEERPQHAQPLAQPGALMPLHELCLFKLGIHLGELWHLTPLANWLHAHRRNRFLLTAPPLHIRGLVGAPVNPVATV
;
A
#
# COMPACT_ATOMS: atom_id res chain seq x y z
N MET A 1 -17.42 5.49 -27.44
CA MET A 1 -16.22 5.10 -26.66
C MET A 1 -15.29 6.29 -26.67
N ASN A 2 -14.86 6.77 -25.50
CA ASN A 2 -13.90 7.88 -25.41
C ASN A 2 -12.56 7.44 -26.00
N ALA A 3 -11.89 8.34 -26.71
CA ALA A 3 -10.53 8.08 -27.19
C ALA A 3 -9.58 7.90 -25.99
N PRO A 4 -8.59 7.00 -26.08
CA PRO A 4 -7.59 6.83 -25.02
C PRO A 4 -6.74 8.10 -24.83
N ARG A 5 -6.20 8.31 -23.62
CA ARG A 5 -5.28 9.44 -23.28
C ARG A 5 -3.88 9.31 -23.90
N TRP A 6 -3.64 8.25 -24.66
CA TRP A 6 -2.35 7.91 -25.24
C TRP A 6 -2.55 7.43 -26.68
N LYS A 7 -1.57 7.72 -27.55
CA LYS A 7 -1.41 7.05 -28.86
C LYS A 7 -0.58 5.78 -28.71
N LYS A 8 0.41 5.77 -27.82
CA LYS A 8 1.26 4.63 -27.50
C LYS A 8 1.22 4.37 -26.00
N ARG A 9 1.11 3.12 -25.58
CA ARG A 9 1.22 2.74 -24.16
C ARG A 9 2.63 2.27 -23.81
N PRO A 10 3.07 2.39 -22.54
CA PRO A 10 4.35 1.83 -22.14
C PRO A 10 4.45 0.33 -22.46
N PRO A 11 5.61 -0.18 -22.91
CA PRO A 11 5.78 -1.61 -23.14
C PRO A 11 5.48 -2.43 -21.88
N GLY A 12 4.73 -3.53 -22.03
CA GLY A 12 4.34 -4.40 -20.92
C GLY A 12 3.37 -3.75 -19.92
N SER A 13 2.62 -2.72 -20.31
CA SER A 13 1.60 -2.10 -19.47
C SER A 13 0.20 -2.64 -19.75
N ASN A 14 -0.67 -2.53 -18.74
CA ASN A 14 -2.10 -2.86 -18.83
C ASN A 14 -2.96 -1.64 -19.19
N TRP A 15 -2.35 -0.58 -19.75
CA TRP A 15 -3.10 0.63 -20.10
C TRP A 15 -4.15 0.31 -21.16
N GLY A 16 -5.40 0.66 -20.85
CA GLY A 16 -6.57 0.39 -21.68
C GLY A 16 -7.21 -0.99 -21.49
N ASP A 17 -6.58 -1.93 -20.80
CA ASP A 17 -7.10 -3.31 -20.67
C ASP A 17 -8.41 -3.35 -19.88
N PHE A 18 -8.58 -2.45 -18.91
CA PHE A 18 -9.83 -2.24 -18.16
C PHE A 18 -10.69 -1.10 -18.71
N GLY A 19 -10.34 -0.57 -19.88
CA GLY A 19 -10.96 0.59 -20.50
C GLY A 19 -10.15 1.87 -20.32
N PRO A 20 -10.33 2.86 -21.22
CA PRO A 20 -9.53 4.07 -21.23
C PRO A 20 -9.77 4.93 -19.99
N ASP A 21 -10.94 4.89 -19.36
CA ASP A 21 -11.28 5.70 -18.17
C ASP A 21 -11.03 4.97 -16.84
N ASP A 22 -10.42 3.78 -16.86
CA ASP A 22 -10.14 3.02 -15.65
C ASP A 22 -9.15 3.75 -14.72
N GLN A 23 -9.47 3.73 -13.43
CA GLN A 23 -8.69 4.31 -12.34
C GLN A 23 -8.44 3.30 -11.21
N LYS A 24 -8.89 2.05 -11.36
CA LYS A 24 -8.78 1.00 -10.33
C LYS A 24 -7.62 0.05 -10.57
N GLY A 25 -7.15 -0.06 -11.81
CA GLY A 25 -6.11 -1.02 -12.16
C GLY A 25 -6.54 -2.46 -11.90
N ARG A 26 -5.66 -3.27 -11.32
CA ARG A 26 -5.92 -4.69 -11.07
C ARG A 26 -6.93 -4.95 -9.96
N LEU A 27 -7.37 -3.93 -9.21
CA LEU A 27 -8.52 -4.08 -8.30
C LEU A 27 -9.82 -4.40 -9.05
N ASN A 28 -9.88 -4.20 -10.37
CA ASN A 28 -10.99 -4.71 -11.20
C ASN A 28 -11.14 -6.24 -11.15
N TRP A 29 -10.10 -6.98 -10.74
CA TRP A 29 -10.19 -8.43 -10.52
C TRP A 29 -10.73 -8.83 -9.13
N LEU A 30 -10.94 -7.87 -8.22
CA LEU A 30 -11.68 -8.10 -6.97
C LEU A 30 -13.18 -8.15 -7.23
N THR A 31 -13.62 -9.22 -7.90
CA THR A 31 -15.01 -9.47 -8.24
C THR A 31 -15.78 -10.06 -7.04
N PRO A 32 -17.13 -10.11 -7.08
CA PRO A 32 -17.91 -10.83 -6.08
C PRO A 32 -17.51 -12.31 -5.92
N ASP A 33 -17.03 -12.97 -6.98
CA ASP A 33 -16.50 -14.33 -6.90
C ASP A 33 -15.20 -14.39 -6.10
N LYS A 34 -14.30 -13.41 -6.28
CA LYS A 34 -13.07 -13.33 -5.51
C LYS A 34 -13.33 -13.05 -4.03
N VAL A 35 -14.34 -12.22 -3.72
CA VAL A 35 -14.82 -12.01 -2.34
C VAL A 35 -15.34 -13.32 -1.74
N ARG A 36 -16.15 -14.09 -2.48
CA ARG A 36 -16.62 -15.42 -2.04
C ARG A 36 -15.47 -16.40 -1.80
N GLN A 37 -14.43 -16.40 -2.65
CA GLN A 37 -13.23 -17.21 -2.43
C GLN A 37 -12.51 -16.83 -1.14
N GLY A 38 -12.39 -15.53 -0.84
CA GLY A 38 -11.85 -15.07 0.44
C GLY A 38 -12.72 -15.51 1.62
N ALA A 39 -14.04 -15.32 1.51
CA ALA A 39 -14.99 -15.71 2.56
C ALA A 39 -14.96 -17.22 2.88
N ALA A 40 -14.69 -18.06 1.88
CA ALA A 40 -14.53 -19.51 2.08
C ALA A 40 -13.27 -19.88 2.90
N GLU A 41 -12.32 -18.94 3.04
CA GLU A 41 -11.19 -19.10 3.95
C GLU A 41 -11.55 -18.78 5.42
N VAL A 42 -12.73 -18.25 5.72
CA VAL A 42 -13.18 -18.03 7.10
C VAL A 42 -13.75 -19.32 7.66
N ARG A 43 -12.94 -20.04 8.46
CA ARG A 43 -13.31 -21.30 9.10
C ARG A 43 -13.37 -21.18 10.61
N GLU A 44 -12.51 -20.35 11.19
CA GLU A 44 -12.38 -20.21 12.65
C GLU A 44 -13.05 -18.94 13.17
N GLY A 45 -13.25 -17.94 12.31
CA GLY A 45 -13.83 -16.64 12.68
C GLY A 45 -12.88 -15.75 13.47
N LEU A 46 -11.57 -16.01 13.40
CA LEU A 46 -10.54 -15.22 14.08
C LEU A 46 -10.12 -14.05 13.20
N SER A 47 -10.04 -12.85 13.77
CA SER A 47 -9.62 -11.64 13.08
C SER A 47 -8.26 -11.13 13.57
N PHE A 48 -7.43 -10.72 12.62
CA PHE A 48 -6.11 -10.15 12.85
C PHE A 48 -6.07 -8.73 12.29
N SER A 49 -5.81 -7.76 13.16
CA SER A 49 -5.41 -6.42 12.74
C SER A 49 -4.00 -6.49 12.17
N LEU A 50 -3.83 -6.11 10.91
CA LEU A 50 -2.55 -6.09 10.21
C LEU A 50 -1.94 -4.68 10.17
N SER A 51 -2.37 -3.81 11.10
CA SER A 51 -1.90 -2.44 11.21
C SER A 51 -0.88 -2.29 12.34
N LEU A 52 0.18 -1.56 12.05
CA LEU A 52 1.02 -0.96 13.07
C LEU A 52 0.25 0.16 13.77
N PRO A 53 0.54 0.44 15.06
CA PRO A 53 0.19 1.72 15.64
C PRO A 53 0.67 2.87 14.75
N LEU A 54 -0.17 3.89 14.53
CA LEU A 54 0.12 4.97 13.57
C LEU A 54 1.37 5.79 13.94
N ASP A 55 1.87 5.70 15.17
CA ASP A 55 3.11 6.33 15.65
C ASP A 55 4.37 5.48 15.42
N VAL A 56 4.24 4.33 14.74
CA VAL A 56 5.34 3.45 14.31
C VAL A 56 5.51 3.59 12.79
N PRO A 57 6.74 3.76 12.26
CA PRO A 57 8.06 3.67 12.92
C PRO A 57 8.40 4.82 13.88
N ARG A 58 9.05 4.49 15.01
CA ARG A 58 9.52 5.45 16.03
C ARG A 58 10.87 6.09 15.63
N GLY A 59 11.36 7.06 16.40
CA GLY A 59 12.72 7.61 16.21
C GLY A 59 12.89 8.59 15.04
N GLY A 60 11.82 9.26 14.60
CA GLY A 60 11.85 10.19 13.46
C GLY A 60 11.44 9.56 12.13
N GLY A 61 11.09 8.27 12.13
CA GLY A 61 10.54 7.54 11.00
C GLY A 61 11.58 7.09 9.97
N LEU A 62 11.13 6.41 8.92
CA LEU A 62 12.00 5.82 7.88
C LEU A 62 12.32 6.78 6.72
N ASN A 63 11.63 7.92 6.68
CA ASN A 63 11.78 8.95 5.66
C ASN A 63 11.64 10.31 6.34
N ALA A 64 12.71 11.11 6.35
CA ALA A 64 12.76 12.41 7.03
C ALA A 64 11.69 13.42 6.56
N ARG A 65 11.07 13.19 5.40
CA ARG A 65 9.98 14.02 4.87
C ARG A 65 8.61 13.66 5.48
N ARG A 66 8.48 12.53 6.16
CA ARG A 66 7.22 12.01 6.70
C ARG A 66 7.29 12.06 8.22
N ARG A 67 6.28 12.68 8.85
CA ARG A 67 6.20 12.84 10.31
C ARG A 67 5.11 11.96 10.93
N PRO A 68 5.29 11.52 12.19
CA PRO A 68 4.26 10.78 12.93
C PRO A 68 2.97 11.60 13.06
N PRO A 69 1.85 10.94 13.40
CA PRO A 69 0.59 11.64 13.66
C PRO A 69 0.77 12.66 14.79
N ALA A 70 0.26 13.87 14.57
CA ALA A 70 0.02 14.85 15.61
C ALA A 70 -1.43 14.75 16.04
N ILE A 71 -1.67 14.46 17.31
CA ILE A 71 -3.02 14.36 17.91
C ILE A 71 -3.25 15.61 18.76
N MET A 72 -4.42 16.24 18.59
CA MET A 72 -4.80 17.49 19.24
C MET A 72 -6.26 17.39 19.68
N PRO A 73 -6.67 17.93 20.84
CA PRO A 73 -8.09 17.96 21.19
C PRO A 73 -8.85 18.81 20.18
N ALA A 74 -10.11 18.44 19.89
CA ALA A 74 -11.02 19.36 19.23
C ALA A 74 -11.26 20.56 20.17
N LEU A 75 -11.59 21.72 19.61
CA LEU A 75 -11.79 22.94 20.38
C LEU A 75 -13.25 23.39 20.33
N LEU A 76 -13.80 23.75 21.49
CA LEU A 76 -15.04 24.51 21.60
C LEU A 76 -14.68 25.95 22.02
N GLY A 77 -14.62 26.85 21.05
CA GLY A 77 -13.95 28.15 21.22
C GLY A 77 -12.45 27.91 21.44
N ASP A 78 -11.89 28.47 22.52
CA ASP A 78 -10.46 28.29 22.86
C ASP A 78 -10.22 27.17 23.89
N LYS A 79 -11.24 26.39 24.25
CA LYS A 79 -11.15 25.33 25.25
C LYS A 79 -11.08 23.94 24.60
N PRO A 80 -10.16 23.06 25.05
CA PRO A 80 -10.18 21.66 24.68
C PRO A 80 -11.53 21.02 24.97
N TYR A 81 -12.15 20.44 23.96
CA TYR A 81 -13.40 19.68 24.06
C TYR A 81 -13.09 18.23 24.43
N PHE A 82 -12.34 18.06 25.52
CA PHE A 82 -11.88 16.77 26.02
C PHE A 82 -12.15 16.69 27.52
N GLY A 83 -13.07 15.81 27.93
CA GLY A 83 -13.63 15.81 29.28
C GLY A 83 -14.64 16.95 29.50
N TYR A 84 -15.27 17.44 28.43
CA TYR A 84 -16.25 18.52 28.51
C TYR A 84 -17.47 18.08 29.33
N ARG A 85 -17.75 18.82 30.40
CA ARG A 85 -18.83 18.55 31.35
C ARG A 85 -20.11 19.31 30.96
N ALA A 86 -21.10 18.61 30.42
CA ALA A 86 -22.34 19.22 29.95
C ALA A 86 -23.17 19.88 31.07
N ASP A 87 -23.04 19.40 32.31
CA ASP A 87 -23.73 19.94 33.50
C ASP A 87 -23.37 21.39 33.83
N GLN A 88 -22.23 21.87 33.31
CA GLN A 88 -21.83 23.27 33.45
C GLN A 88 -22.64 24.22 32.57
N GLN A 89 -23.37 23.71 31.58
CA GLN A 89 -24.24 24.51 30.70
C GLN A 89 -25.71 24.13 30.81
N VAL A 90 -26.03 22.85 31.04
CA VAL A 90 -27.40 22.35 31.12
C VAL A 90 -27.62 21.68 32.48
N ALA A 91 -28.51 22.25 33.29
CA ALA A 91 -28.80 21.72 34.62
C ALA A 91 -29.23 20.24 34.56
N ASN A 92 -28.66 19.42 35.44
CA ASN A 92 -28.88 17.98 35.53
C ASN A 92 -28.41 17.14 34.32
N ALA A 93 -27.67 17.73 33.36
CA ALA A 93 -26.96 16.91 32.38
C ALA A 93 -25.89 16.04 33.08
N THR A 94 -25.58 14.88 32.51
CA THR A 94 -24.58 13.96 33.08
C THR A 94 -23.46 13.60 32.11
N ASP A 95 -23.58 14.07 30.87
CA ASP A 95 -22.68 13.77 29.77
C ASP A 95 -21.30 14.40 30.00
N VAL A 96 -20.27 13.59 29.71
CA VAL A 96 -18.88 14.02 29.62
C VAL A 96 -18.39 13.64 28.23
N VAL A 97 -17.96 14.62 27.44
CA VAL A 97 -17.64 14.44 26.02
C VAL A 97 -16.15 14.65 25.76
N CYS A 98 -15.58 13.81 24.88
CA CYS A 98 -14.20 13.92 24.43
C CYS A 98 -14.14 13.83 22.91
N ASP A 99 -13.73 14.91 22.26
CA ASP A 99 -13.41 14.94 20.84
C ASP A 99 -11.93 15.32 20.64
N ASP A 100 -11.32 14.69 19.67
CA ASP A 100 -9.97 14.97 19.22
C ASP A 100 -9.89 15.11 17.70
N SER A 101 -8.73 15.51 17.23
CA SER A 101 -8.36 15.66 15.84
C SER A 101 -6.95 15.13 15.66
N PHE A 102 -6.64 14.65 14.46
CA PHE A 102 -5.29 14.23 14.14
C PHE A 102 -4.90 14.64 12.73
N CYS A 103 -3.60 14.87 12.53
CA CYS A 103 -2.99 15.11 11.23
C CYS A 103 -1.78 14.19 11.07
N MET A 104 -1.66 13.52 9.92
CA MET A 104 -0.54 12.62 9.65
C MET A 104 -0.16 12.62 8.17
N HIS A 105 1.07 12.22 7.88
CA HIS A 105 1.48 11.94 6.51
C HIS A 105 0.91 10.58 6.10
N SER A 106 0.23 10.53 4.95
CA SER A 106 -0.47 9.31 4.52
C SER A 106 0.45 8.11 4.30
N GLN A 107 1.74 8.35 4.07
CA GLN A 107 2.74 7.31 3.87
C GLN A 107 3.65 7.06 5.09
N PHE A 108 3.19 7.40 6.30
CA PHE A 108 4.02 7.27 7.51
C PHE A 108 4.03 5.84 8.11
N SER A 109 2.85 5.24 8.31
CA SER A 109 2.67 3.94 8.98
C SER A 109 2.06 2.91 8.02
N THR A 110 1.36 1.88 8.50
CA THR A 110 0.64 0.92 7.65
C THR A 110 -0.26 1.65 6.64
N GLN A 111 0.00 1.44 5.36
CA GLN A 111 -0.56 2.26 4.29
C GLN A 111 -0.89 1.48 3.03
N TRP A 112 -1.66 2.15 2.17
CA TRP A 112 -1.76 1.89 0.75
C TRP A 112 -1.18 3.05 -0.06
N ASP A 113 -0.43 2.71 -1.11
CA ASP A 113 -0.08 3.60 -2.20
C ASP A 113 -1.13 3.52 -3.31
N GLY A 114 -1.68 4.69 -3.67
CA GLY A 114 -2.57 4.86 -4.81
C GLY A 114 -1.79 4.90 -6.13
N LEU A 115 -2.49 4.73 -7.25
CA LEU A 115 -1.88 4.79 -8.59
C LEU A 115 -1.36 6.19 -8.97
N SER A 116 -1.69 7.20 -8.16
CA SER A 116 -1.15 8.56 -8.23
C SER A 116 0.13 8.76 -7.40
N HIS A 117 0.59 7.76 -6.64
CA HIS A 117 1.77 7.88 -5.78
C HIS A 117 3.07 7.98 -6.60
N VAL A 118 3.19 7.15 -7.65
CA VAL A 118 4.34 7.09 -8.54
C VAL A 118 3.86 7.14 -9.99
N GLY A 119 4.37 8.12 -10.74
CA GLY A 119 4.22 8.23 -12.19
C GLY A 119 5.55 8.01 -12.91
N GLY A 120 5.58 8.29 -14.21
CA GLY A 120 6.77 8.20 -15.05
C GLY A 120 6.84 9.34 -16.06
N LEU A 121 8.04 9.56 -16.61
CA LEU A 121 8.22 10.36 -17.82
C LEU A 121 8.07 9.41 -19.02
N PHE A 122 7.05 9.62 -19.83
CA PHE A 122 6.77 8.75 -20.97
C PHE A 122 6.04 9.52 -22.06
N ASP A 123 6.52 9.40 -23.29
CA ASP A 123 5.92 9.98 -24.51
C ASP A 123 4.65 9.22 -24.87
N ALA A 124 3.52 9.69 -24.32
CA ALA A 124 2.24 9.02 -24.46
C ALA A 124 1.54 9.35 -25.79
N ASP A 125 1.85 10.48 -26.41
CA ASP A 125 1.22 10.93 -27.66
C ASP A 125 2.07 10.70 -28.91
N ASP A 126 3.24 10.06 -28.77
CA ASP A 126 4.16 9.63 -29.84
C ASP A 126 4.70 10.83 -30.65
N ASP A 127 4.99 11.93 -29.95
CA ASP A 127 5.52 13.17 -30.54
C ASP A 127 7.04 13.38 -30.32
N GLY A 128 7.68 12.47 -29.58
CA GLY A 128 9.10 12.50 -29.23
C GLY A 128 9.43 13.21 -27.91
N VAL A 129 8.44 13.73 -27.18
CA VAL A 129 8.62 14.49 -25.94
C VAL A 129 7.95 13.78 -24.76
N PRO A 130 8.72 13.22 -23.81
CA PRO A 130 8.13 12.57 -22.64
C PRO A 130 7.38 13.54 -21.74
N GLU A 131 6.19 13.13 -21.28
CA GLU A 131 5.39 13.91 -20.33
C GLU A 131 5.28 13.22 -18.97
N ILE A 132 4.91 13.98 -17.93
CA ILE A 132 4.67 13.42 -16.60
C ILE A 132 3.29 12.75 -16.59
N VAL A 133 3.30 11.42 -16.64
CA VAL A 133 2.10 10.60 -16.72
C VAL A 133 2.05 9.57 -15.59
N PHE A 134 0.84 9.14 -15.27
CA PHE A 134 0.51 8.12 -14.29
C PHE A 134 -0.20 6.96 -15.00
N TYR A 135 -0.59 5.93 -14.25
CA TYR A 135 -1.36 4.79 -14.77
C TYR A 135 -2.44 5.21 -15.77
N ASN A 136 -2.62 4.47 -16.86
CA ASN A 136 -3.64 4.73 -17.89
C ASN A 136 -3.58 6.13 -18.54
N GLY A 137 -2.39 6.75 -18.55
CA GLY A 137 -2.13 8.02 -19.22
C GLY A 137 -2.71 9.25 -18.52
N PHE A 138 -3.07 9.16 -17.23
CA PHE A 138 -3.46 10.36 -16.47
C PHE A 138 -2.26 11.31 -16.33
N ARG A 139 -2.49 12.61 -16.51
CA ARG A 139 -1.41 13.62 -16.67
C ARG A 139 -1.26 14.55 -15.47
N MET A 140 -0.02 14.88 -15.13
CA MET A 140 0.28 15.99 -14.22
C MET A 140 -0.11 17.33 -14.86
N GLY A 141 -0.57 18.29 -14.06
CA GLY A 141 -1.08 19.60 -14.50
C GLY A 141 -2.56 19.59 -14.90
N GLU A 142 -3.08 18.45 -15.36
CA GLU A 142 -4.48 18.30 -15.77
C GLU A 142 -5.29 17.54 -14.72
N HIS A 143 -4.92 16.27 -14.51
CA HIS A 143 -5.64 15.28 -13.70
C HIS A 143 -5.09 15.19 -12.28
N LEU A 144 -3.76 15.30 -12.16
CA LEU A 144 -3.08 15.48 -10.89
C LEU A 144 -2.47 16.88 -10.91
N ARG A 145 -2.62 17.64 -9.83
CA ARG A 145 -2.15 19.03 -9.73
C ARG A 145 -1.33 19.22 -8.48
N VAL A 146 -0.36 20.13 -8.54
CA VAL A 146 0.33 20.58 -7.33
C VAL A 146 -0.68 21.37 -6.50
N PRO A 147 -0.96 20.96 -5.24
CA PRO A 147 -1.85 21.73 -4.37
C PRO A 147 -1.31 23.14 -4.15
N GLN A 148 -2.20 24.14 -4.18
CA GLN A 148 -1.90 25.53 -3.89
C GLN A 148 -2.37 25.91 -2.49
N GLU A 149 -1.83 27.01 -1.95
CA GLU A 149 -2.29 27.55 -0.67
C GLU A 149 -3.79 27.88 -0.73
N GLY A 150 -4.57 27.32 0.21
CA GLY A 150 -6.02 27.48 0.26
C GLY A 150 -6.83 26.40 -0.47
N ASP A 151 -6.21 25.45 -1.17
CA ASP A 151 -6.93 24.32 -1.76
C ASP A 151 -7.59 23.46 -0.66
N ALA A 152 -8.89 23.17 -0.83
CA ALA A 152 -9.68 22.39 0.14
C ALA A 152 -9.39 20.87 0.11
N THR A 153 -8.75 20.37 -0.94
CA THR A 153 -8.41 18.94 -1.11
C THR A 153 -7.01 18.77 -1.68
N GLY A 154 -6.47 17.56 -1.57
CA GLY A 154 -5.20 17.21 -2.21
C GLY A 154 -5.21 17.27 -3.74
N GLY A 155 -4.06 16.96 -4.33
CA GLY A 155 -3.76 17.21 -5.73
C GLY A 155 -4.29 16.20 -6.75
N ALA A 156 -4.71 15.00 -6.34
CA ALA A 156 -5.12 13.94 -7.27
C ALA A 156 -6.62 13.99 -7.61
N ARG A 157 -7.02 14.66 -8.71
CA ARG A 157 -8.44 14.68 -9.15
C ARG A 157 -8.86 13.42 -9.88
N ALA A 158 -7.90 12.66 -10.37
CA ALA A 158 -8.04 11.29 -10.84
C ALA A 158 -6.96 10.43 -10.16
N LEU A 159 -7.19 9.12 -10.10
CA LEU A 159 -6.34 8.15 -9.39
C LEU A 159 -6.15 8.47 -7.89
N GLY A 160 -7.05 9.27 -7.32
CA GLY A 160 -7.08 9.53 -5.88
C GLY A 160 -7.42 8.26 -5.11
N ILE A 161 -6.89 8.15 -3.89
CA ILE A 161 -7.03 6.96 -3.05
C ILE A 161 -8.50 6.60 -2.74
N GLU A 162 -9.42 7.57 -2.84
CA GLU A 162 -10.86 7.34 -2.75
C GLU A 162 -11.38 6.31 -3.76
N VAL A 163 -10.77 6.22 -4.95
CA VAL A 163 -11.16 5.24 -5.98
C VAL A 163 -10.92 3.83 -5.46
N MET A 164 -9.79 3.60 -4.79
CA MET A 164 -9.47 2.34 -4.14
C MET A 164 -10.40 2.09 -2.95
N ALA A 165 -10.62 3.10 -2.09
CA ALA A 165 -11.51 2.98 -0.92
C ALA A 165 -12.92 2.51 -1.30
N GLN A 166 -13.47 3.03 -2.40
CA GLN A 166 -14.81 2.67 -2.91
C GLN A 166 -14.94 1.22 -3.37
N THR A 167 -13.83 0.53 -3.64
CA THR A 167 -13.86 -0.91 -3.98
C THR A 167 -14.10 -1.80 -2.76
N GLY A 168 -13.94 -1.25 -1.55
CA GLY A 168 -13.94 -2.02 -0.30
C GLY A 168 -12.68 -2.85 -0.07
N VAL A 169 -11.82 -3.02 -1.09
CA VAL A 169 -10.57 -3.81 -1.06
C VAL A 169 -10.76 -5.10 -0.26
N GLN A 170 -11.67 -5.93 -0.75
CA GLN A 170 -12.06 -7.17 -0.08
C GLN A 170 -11.91 -8.36 -1.03
N GLY A 171 -11.32 -9.44 -0.54
CA GLY A 171 -11.02 -10.60 -1.36
C GLY A 171 -10.18 -11.63 -0.62
N ARG A 172 -9.60 -12.55 -1.37
CA ARG A 172 -8.69 -13.55 -0.81
C ARG A 172 -7.28 -12.97 -0.70
N GLY A 173 -6.75 -12.95 0.52
CA GLY A 173 -5.35 -12.71 0.80
C GLY A 173 -4.54 -14.00 0.68
N VAL A 174 -3.30 -13.90 0.19
CA VAL A 174 -2.33 -14.99 0.14
C VAL A 174 -1.02 -14.53 0.77
N LEU A 175 -0.54 -15.22 1.80
CA LEU A 175 0.72 -14.92 2.47
C LEU A 175 1.88 -15.73 1.88
N ILE A 176 2.97 -15.05 1.53
CA ILE A 176 4.28 -15.66 1.24
C ILE A 176 5.23 -15.22 2.35
N ASP A 177 5.77 -16.17 3.11
CA ASP A 177 6.59 -15.88 4.28
C ASP A 177 8.09 -16.02 3.96
N LEU A 178 8.76 -14.90 3.68
CA LEU A 178 10.19 -14.86 3.43
C LEU A 178 11.01 -14.93 4.72
N ARG A 179 10.49 -14.35 5.82
CA ARG A 179 11.16 -14.35 7.14
C ARG A 179 11.45 -15.78 7.61
N ARG A 180 10.52 -16.71 7.40
CA ARG A 180 10.67 -18.12 7.80
C ARG A 180 11.85 -18.82 7.11
N HIS A 181 12.20 -18.42 5.89
CA HIS A 181 13.25 -19.05 5.09
C HIS A 181 14.60 -18.34 5.18
N PHE A 182 14.60 -17.02 5.34
CA PHE A 182 15.82 -16.21 5.29
C PHE A 182 16.16 -15.50 6.61
N GLY A 183 15.25 -15.55 7.60
CA GLY A 183 15.41 -14.86 8.88
C GLY A 183 15.39 -13.33 8.74
N ASP A 184 16.01 -12.67 9.71
CA ASP A 184 15.97 -11.20 9.84
C ASP A 184 17.17 -10.51 9.16
N ALA A 185 18.05 -11.28 8.51
CA ALA A 185 19.18 -10.72 7.77
C ALA A 185 18.72 -10.00 6.50
N ARG A 186 19.41 -8.92 6.13
CA ARG A 186 19.13 -8.23 4.87
C ARG A 186 19.41 -9.14 3.69
N THR A 187 18.33 -9.53 3.02
CA THR A 187 18.38 -10.45 1.88
C THR A 187 17.55 -9.87 0.75
N LYS A 188 18.15 -9.76 -0.43
CA LYS A 188 17.42 -9.47 -1.66
C LYS A 188 16.89 -10.79 -2.20
N VAL A 189 15.57 -10.87 -2.37
CA VAL A 189 14.89 -12.08 -2.82
C VAL A 189 14.48 -11.90 -4.29
N GLY A 190 15.18 -12.61 -5.16
CA GLY A 190 14.88 -12.68 -6.60
C GLY A 190 13.87 -13.79 -6.93
N PHE A 191 13.65 -14.01 -8.22
CA PHE A 191 12.66 -14.95 -8.76
C PHE A 191 12.89 -16.38 -8.26
N ALA A 192 14.12 -16.90 -8.41
CA ALA A 192 14.43 -18.28 -8.07
C ALA A 192 14.17 -18.57 -6.58
N GLN A 193 14.56 -17.65 -5.70
CA GLN A 193 14.32 -17.75 -4.26
C GLN A 193 12.83 -17.67 -3.92
N LEU A 194 12.10 -16.75 -4.55
CA LEU A 194 10.65 -16.64 -4.36
C LEU A 194 9.93 -17.93 -4.76
N MET A 195 10.27 -18.51 -5.92
CA MET A 195 9.67 -19.76 -6.39
C MET A 195 10.01 -20.93 -5.47
N GLN A 196 11.23 -21.00 -4.95
CA GLN A 196 11.61 -22.01 -3.96
C GLN A 196 10.78 -21.91 -2.68
N VAL A 197 10.55 -20.69 -2.16
CA VAL A 197 9.69 -20.48 -0.99
C VAL A 197 8.26 -20.90 -1.28
N MET A 198 7.70 -20.50 -2.43
CA MET A 198 6.33 -20.84 -2.81
C MET A 198 6.15 -22.36 -2.97
N ASP A 199 7.12 -23.07 -3.56
CA ASP A 199 7.08 -24.53 -3.69
C ASP A 199 7.16 -25.22 -2.31
N ALA A 200 8.12 -24.81 -1.48
CA ALA A 200 8.31 -25.37 -0.14
C ALA A 200 7.08 -25.20 0.77
N ASP A 201 6.45 -24.02 0.71
CA ASP A 201 5.28 -23.69 1.53
C ASP A 201 3.94 -24.00 0.83
N ARG A 202 3.99 -24.58 -0.38
CA ARG A 202 2.83 -24.92 -1.23
C ARG A 202 1.88 -23.72 -1.39
N VAL A 203 2.46 -22.56 -1.64
CA VAL A 203 1.73 -21.31 -1.90
C VAL A 203 1.40 -21.24 -3.37
N GLN A 204 0.11 -21.01 -3.66
CA GLN A 204 -0.38 -20.73 -5.00
C GLN A 204 -1.09 -19.37 -4.99
N VAL A 205 -0.69 -18.50 -5.92
CA VAL A 205 -1.34 -17.23 -6.19
C VAL A 205 -2.24 -17.42 -7.41
N ASP A 206 -3.52 -17.08 -7.27
CA ASP A 206 -4.45 -17.05 -8.39
C ASP A 206 -4.81 -15.60 -8.74
N ARG A 207 -5.24 -15.38 -9.99
CA ARG A 207 -5.66 -14.05 -10.45
C ARG A 207 -6.68 -13.41 -9.49
N GLY A 208 -6.44 -12.15 -9.15
CA GLY A 208 -7.27 -11.36 -8.25
C GLY A 208 -6.94 -11.53 -6.76
N ASP A 209 -5.97 -12.38 -6.40
CA ASP A 209 -5.52 -12.47 -5.01
C ASP A 209 -4.76 -11.21 -4.59
N ILE A 210 -4.87 -10.85 -3.32
CA ILE A 210 -4.04 -9.82 -2.68
C ILE A 210 -2.85 -10.55 -2.05
N VAL A 211 -1.65 -10.30 -2.57
CA VAL A 211 -0.44 -11.01 -2.14
C VAL A 211 0.25 -10.24 -1.03
N CYS A 212 0.51 -10.90 0.09
CA CYS A 212 1.20 -10.35 1.25
C CYS A 212 2.55 -11.03 1.44
N ILE A 213 3.64 -10.25 1.36
CA ILE A 213 5.01 -10.69 1.58
C ILE A 213 5.39 -10.40 3.03
N HIS A 214 5.62 -11.45 3.82
CA HIS A 214 6.08 -11.32 5.21
C HIS A 214 7.61 -11.43 5.27
N THR A 215 8.26 -10.40 5.80
CA THR A 215 9.71 -10.23 5.89
C THR A 215 10.19 -10.11 7.34
N GLY A 216 9.27 -9.85 8.29
CA GLY A 216 9.55 -9.62 9.71
C GLY A 216 9.81 -8.17 10.08
N PHE A 217 9.92 -7.27 9.11
CA PHE A 217 10.37 -5.89 9.34
C PHE A 217 9.44 -5.09 10.27
N ALA A 218 8.11 -5.17 10.08
CA ALA A 218 7.14 -4.48 10.94
C ALA A 218 7.25 -4.91 12.41
N ASP A 219 7.50 -6.19 12.67
CA ASP A 219 7.68 -6.73 14.02
C ASP A 219 9.00 -6.24 14.64
N LEU A 220 10.08 -6.13 13.85
CA LEU A 220 11.32 -5.49 14.31
C LEU A 220 11.10 -4.01 14.65
N LEU A 221 10.32 -3.27 13.86
CA LEU A 221 9.99 -1.87 14.14
C LEU A 221 9.17 -1.69 15.43
N LEU A 222 8.22 -2.59 15.69
CA LEU A 222 7.42 -2.55 16.92
C LEU A 222 8.28 -2.67 18.17
N ASN A 223 9.33 -3.48 18.10
CA ASN A 223 10.26 -3.73 19.18
C ASN A 223 11.42 -2.71 19.23
N ASP A 224 11.49 -1.79 18.28
CA ASP A 224 12.50 -0.75 18.20
C ASP A 224 11.96 0.60 18.68
N GLY A 225 12.17 0.89 19.96
CA GLY A 225 11.75 2.15 20.58
C GLY A 225 12.49 3.40 20.04
N GLY A 226 13.63 3.23 19.37
CA GLY A 226 14.55 4.32 19.03
C GLY A 226 14.71 4.61 17.53
N GLY A 227 14.21 3.76 16.64
CA GLY A 227 14.45 3.89 15.20
C GLY A 227 15.92 3.60 14.83
N SER A 228 16.44 2.49 15.32
CA SER A 228 17.82 2.04 15.11
C SER A 228 18.15 1.86 13.62
N PRO A 229 19.32 2.36 13.15
CA PRO A 229 19.81 2.08 11.81
C PRO A 229 19.95 0.57 11.51
N ALA A 230 20.19 -0.25 12.53
CA ALA A 230 20.27 -1.70 12.37
C ALA A 230 18.94 -2.31 11.93
N THR A 231 17.82 -1.82 12.48
CA THR A 231 16.47 -2.25 12.10
C THR A 231 16.20 -1.93 10.63
N VAL A 232 16.57 -0.73 10.18
CA VAL A 232 16.42 -0.29 8.77
C VAL A 232 17.23 -1.16 7.80
N ALA A 233 18.37 -1.67 8.25
CA ALA A 233 19.26 -2.55 7.50
C ALA A 233 18.94 -4.05 7.71
N SER A 234 17.76 -4.40 8.23
CA SER A 234 17.33 -5.79 8.45
C SER A 234 16.23 -6.22 7.48
N ALA A 235 15.84 -7.50 7.56
CA ALA A 235 14.76 -8.17 6.85
C ALA A 235 14.93 -8.31 5.32
N CYS A 236 14.09 -9.16 4.75
CA CYS A 236 14.03 -9.38 3.31
C CYS A 236 13.43 -8.18 2.57
N VAL A 237 13.86 -8.02 1.31
CA VAL A 237 13.25 -7.13 0.31
C VAL A 237 13.21 -7.85 -1.03
N LEU A 238 12.26 -7.50 -1.89
CA LEU A 238 12.23 -8.02 -3.25
C LEU A 238 13.34 -7.41 -4.11
N ASP A 239 14.03 -8.23 -4.90
CA ASP A 239 15.08 -7.77 -5.81
C ASP A 239 14.48 -7.28 -7.14
N SER A 240 14.16 -6.00 -7.21
CA SER A 240 13.59 -5.38 -8.42
C SER A 240 14.56 -5.28 -9.60
N SER A 241 15.83 -5.70 -9.45
CA SER A 241 16.76 -5.86 -10.57
C SER A 241 16.62 -7.21 -11.29
N ASP A 242 15.93 -8.18 -10.69
CA ASP A 242 15.65 -9.49 -11.28
C ASP A 242 14.44 -9.40 -12.22
N ALA A 243 14.70 -9.51 -13.53
CA ALA A 243 13.65 -9.45 -14.55
C ALA A 243 12.61 -10.59 -14.43
N GLY A 244 13.02 -11.77 -13.96
CA GLY A 244 12.10 -12.90 -13.74
C GLY A 244 11.11 -12.62 -12.61
N LEU A 245 11.53 -11.86 -11.59
CA LEU A 245 10.66 -11.49 -10.49
C LEU A 245 9.59 -10.50 -10.95
N LEU A 246 10.00 -9.49 -11.73
CA LEU A 246 9.09 -8.53 -12.35
C LEU A 246 8.09 -9.21 -13.29
N GLN A 247 8.56 -10.17 -14.10
CA GLN A 247 7.70 -10.96 -14.97
C GLN A 247 6.69 -11.80 -14.15
N TRP A 248 7.11 -12.42 -13.05
CA TRP A 248 6.19 -13.14 -12.17
C TRP A 248 5.11 -12.25 -11.56
N ILE A 249 5.45 -11.02 -11.13
CA ILE A 249 4.46 -10.06 -10.61
C ILE A 249 3.39 -9.76 -11.68
N ASP A 250 3.81 -9.58 -12.93
CA ASP A 250 2.88 -9.40 -14.04
C ASP A 250 1.98 -10.63 -14.22
N GLU A 251 2.58 -11.79 -14.47
CA GLU A 251 1.91 -13.02 -14.88
C GLU A 251 1.05 -13.66 -13.78
N SER A 252 1.41 -13.47 -12.50
CA SER A 252 0.67 -14.02 -11.35
C SER A 252 -0.80 -13.57 -11.33
N GLY A 253 -1.10 -12.43 -11.94
CA GLY A 253 -2.43 -11.85 -11.95
C GLY A 253 -2.89 -11.33 -10.58
N LEU A 254 -1.97 -11.07 -9.64
CA LEU A 254 -2.32 -10.47 -8.34
C LEU A 254 -3.02 -9.12 -8.51
N ALA A 255 -3.99 -8.83 -7.63
CA ALA A 255 -4.75 -7.58 -7.63
C ALA A 255 -4.00 -6.42 -6.94
N ALA A 256 -3.27 -6.75 -5.88
CA ALA A 256 -2.46 -5.83 -5.09
C ALA A 256 -1.30 -6.59 -4.45
N LEU A 257 -0.20 -5.89 -4.19
CA LEU A 257 1.00 -6.44 -3.57
C LEU A 257 1.29 -5.69 -2.27
N VAL A 258 1.51 -6.42 -1.19
CA VAL A 258 1.68 -5.88 0.15
C VAL A 258 2.95 -6.46 0.75
N ALA A 259 3.68 -5.67 1.53
CA ALA A 259 4.72 -6.18 2.42
C ALA A 259 4.66 -5.54 3.80
N ASP A 260 5.26 -6.23 4.77
CA ASP A 260 5.51 -5.71 6.12
C ASP A 260 6.79 -4.88 6.23
N ASN A 261 7.52 -4.67 5.13
CA ASN A 261 8.70 -3.81 5.08
C ASN A 261 8.37 -2.38 4.59
N HIS A 262 9.40 -1.53 4.51
CA HIS A 262 9.24 -0.11 4.18
C HIS A 262 8.86 0.17 2.74
N ALA A 263 9.28 -0.66 1.78
CA ALA A 263 9.24 -0.30 0.36
C ALA A 263 8.98 -1.49 -0.57
N ILE A 264 8.62 -2.67 -0.06
CA ILE A 264 8.46 -3.93 -0.79
C ILE A 264 9.77 -4.42 -1.47
N GLU A 265 10.37 -3.61 -2.34
CA GLU A 265 11.67 -3.76 -3.00
C GLU A 265 12.84 -3.11 -2.24
N GLU A 266 14.06 -3.45 -2.66
CA GLU A 266 15.27 -2.78 -2.18
C GLU A 266 15.27 -1.30 -2.60
N ARG A 267 15.31 -0.39 -1.62
CA ARG A 267 15.44 1.03 -1.88
C ARG A 267 16.90 1.40 -2.16
N PRO A 268 17.20 2.17 -3.24
CA PRO A 268 18.56 2.65 -3.50
C PRO A 268 19.09 3.47 -2.31
N GLN A 269 20.22 3.05 -1.75
CA GLN A 269 20.88 3.77 -0.65
C GLN A 269 21.62 5.02 -1.14
N HIS A 270 22.06 5.01 -2.40
CA HIS A 270 22.74 6.13 -3.05
C HIS A 270 22.17 6.34 -4.45
N ALA A 271 22.00 7.60 -4.84
CA ALA A 271 21.64 7.96 -6.21
C ALA A 271 22.88 7.73 -7.10
N GLN A 272 22.82 6.72 -7.96
CA GLN A 272 23.80 6.53 -9.03
C GLN A 272 23.12 6.77 -10.38
N PRO A 273 23.83 7.37 -11.36
CA PRO A 273 23.31 7.50 -12.72
C PRO A 273 22.96 6.13 -13.28
N LEU A 274 21.81 6.01 -13.94
CA LEU A 274 21.45 4.80 -14.67
C LEU A 274 22.20 4.75 -16.00
N ALA A 275 22.63 3.56 -16.40
CA ALA A 275 23.31 3.36 -17.69
C ALA A 275 22.37 3.55 -18.89
N GLN A 276 21.06 3.38 -18.68
CA GLN A 276 20.00 3.59 -19.67
C GLN A 276 18.78 4.22 -18.97
N PRO A 277 17.89 4.92 -19.69
CA PRO A 277 16.64 5.41 -19.11
C PRO A 277 15.84 4.28 -18.45
N GLY A 278 15.39 4.51 -17.21
CA GLY A 278 14.65 3.54 -16.42
C GLY A 278 14.26 4.07 -15.05
N ALA A 279 13.46 3.31 -14.31
CA ALA A 279 13.07 3.67 -12.96
C ALA A 279 14.18 3.35 -11.94
N LEU A 280 14.33 4.21 -10.93
CA LEU A 280 15.18 3.94 -9.76
C LEU A 280 14.60 2.83 -8.86
N MET A 281 13.29 2.62 -8.95
CA MET A 281 12.55 1.60 -8.22
C MET A 281 11.66 0.85 -9.23
N PRO A 282 12.21 -0.16 -9.93
CA PRO A 282 11.53 -0.84 -11.04
C PRO A 282 10.23 -1.54 -10.64
N LEU A 283 10.13 -2.07 -9.42
CA LEU A 283 8.91 -2.74 -8.97
C LEU A 283 7.78 -1.73 -8.76
N HIS A 284 8.06 -0.56 -8.19
CA HIS A 284 7.09 0.52 -8.07
C HIS A 284 6.60 1.02 -9.43
N GLU A 285 7.51 1.23 -10.39
CA GLU A 285 7.13 1.63 -11.75
C GLU A 285 6.26 0.55 -12.41
N LEU A 286 6.66 -0.72 -12.31
CA LEU A 286 5.88 -1.83 -12.85
C LEU A 286 4.47 -1.85 -12.24
N CYS A 287 4.38 -1.79 -10.91
CA CYS A 287 3.13 -1.92 -10.20
C CYS A 287 2.22 -0.70 -10.41
N LEU A 288 2.64 0.47 -9.95
CA LEU A 288 1.78 1.65 -9.87
C LEU A 288 1.56 2.29 -11.24
N PHE A 289 2.63 2.38 -12.07
CA PHE A 289 2.57 3.09 -13.35
C PHE A 289 2.14 2.19 -14.51
N LYS A 290 2.71 0.98 -14.66
CA LYS A 290 2.43 0.12 -15.83
C LYS A 290 1.20 -0.77 -15.65
N LEU A 291 1.08 -1.46 -14.54
CA LEU A 291 0.10 -2.55 -14.38
C LEU A 291 -1.15 -2.15 -13.59
N GLY A 292 -1.12 -1.04 -12.86
CA GLY A 292 -2.22 -0.62 -11.99
C GLY A 292 -2.36 -1.50 -10.73
N ILE A 293 -1.23 -1.94 -10.18
CA ILE A 293 -1.14 -2.72 -8.93
C ILE A 293 -0.89 -1.75 -7.78
N HIS A 294 -1.82 -1.70 -6.83
CA HIS A 294 -1.63 -0.95 -5.59
C HIS A 294 -0.61 -1.65 -4.67
N LEU A 295 0.17 -0.84 -3.96
CA LEU A 295 1.22 -1.31 -3.04
C LEU A 295 0.85 -1.03 -1.59
N GLY A 296 0.96 -2.03 -0.73
CA GLY A 296 0.79 -1.88 0.71
C GLY A 296 2.12 -2.01 1.45
N GLU A 297 2.44 -1.04 2.30
CA GLU A 297 3.72 -0.98 3.01
C GLU A 297 3.51 -0.93 4.52
N LEU A 298 4.48 -1.48 5.27
CA LEU A 298 4.49 -1.49 6.74
C LEU A 298 3.29 -2.19 7.37
N TRP A 299 2.79 -3.27 6.77
CA TRP A 299 1.73 -4.08 7.36
C TRP A 299 2.26 -4.97 8.49
N HIS A 300 1.51 -5.18 9.55
CA HIS A 300 1.94 -6.07 10.64
C HIS A 300 1.45 -7.51 10.39
N LEU A 301 2.24 -8.29 9.65
CA LEU A 301 1.85 -9.62 9.17
C LEU A 301 2.24 -10.78 10.11
N THR A 302 3.18 -10.57 11.04
CA THR A 302 3.78 -11.64 11.86
C THR A 302 2.77 -12.46 12.68
N PRO A 303 1.76 -11.87 13.38
CA PRO A 303 0.78 -12.66 14.13
C PRO A 303 -0.03 -13.59 13.22
N LEU A 304 -0.45 -13.09 12.05
CA LEU A 304 -1.18 -13.88 11.05
C LEU A 304 -0.30 -14.97 10.46
N ALA A 305 0.95 -14.65 10.11
CA ALA A 305 1.92 -15.61 9.56
C ALA A 305 2.11 -16.81 10.49
N ASN A 306 2.38 -16.55 11.78
CA ASN A 306 2.55 -17.58 12.79
C ASN A 306 1.31 -18.48 12.91
N TRP A 307 0.11 -17.88 12.88
CA TRP A 307 -1.13 -18.62 12.94
C TRP A 307 -1.34 -19.50 11.70
N LEU A 308 -1.17 -18.93 10.50
CA LEU A 308 -1.31 -19.64 9.24
C LEU A 308 -0.38 -20.85 9.16
N HIS A 309 0.88 -20.69 9.58
CA HIS A 309 1.85 -21.79 9.62
C HIS A 309 1.48 -22.90 10.58
N ALA A 310 1.03 -22.57 11.80
CA ALA A 310 0.59 -23.55 12.78
C ALA A 310 -0.58 -24.41 12.25
N HIS A 311 -1.36 -23.87 11.32
CA HIS A 311 -2.51 -24.54 10.69
C HIS A 311 -2.24 -25.04 9.28
N ARG A 312 -1.01 -24.94 8.76
CA ARG A 312 -0.61 -25.32 7.39
C ARG A 312 -1.49 -24.65 6.31
N ARG A 313 -1.78 -23.36 6.50
CA ARG A 313 -2.55 -22.53 5.58
C ARG A 313 -1.68 -21.37 5.09
N ASN A 314 -2.07 -20.77 3.97
CA ASN A 314 -1.46 -19.55 3.44
C ASN A 314 -2.50 -18.56 2.88
N ARG A 315 -3.81 -18.85 3.04
CA ARG A 315 -4.92 -18.07 2.50
C ARG A 315 -5.87 -17.63 3.60
N PHE A 316 -6.46 -16.46 3.44
CA PHE A 316 -7.38 -15.82 4.39
C PHE A 316 -8.33 -14.86 3.66
N LEU A 317 -9.44 -14.48 4.30
CA LEU A 317 -10.23 -13.33 3.86
C LEU A 317 -9.48 -12.06 4.27
N LEU A 318 -9.31 -11.12 3.35
CA LEU A 318 -8.74 -9.80 3.64
C LEU A 318 -9.77 -8.72 3.33
N THR A 319 -9.94 -7.77 4.27
CA THR A 319 -10.64 -6.50 4.06
C THR A 319 -9.69 -5.36 4.40
N ALA A 320 -9.40 -4.47 3.44
CA ALA A 320 -8.40 -3.43 3.62
C ALA A 320 -8.71 -2.11 2.89
N PRO A 321 -9.92 -1.54 2.98
CA PRO A 321 -10.18 -0.26 2.35
C PRO A 321 -9.35 0.84 3.03
N PRO A 322 -8.60 1.68 2.28
CA PRO A 322 -7.97 2.87 2.85
C PRO A 322 -9.03 3.87 3.35
N LEU A 323 -8.59 4.85 4.16
CA LEU A 323 -9.46 5.99 4.47
C LEU A 323 -9.98 6.65 3.18
N HIS A 324 -11.30 6.90 3.12
CA HIS A 324 -11.96 7.51 1.97
C HIS A 324 -11.77 9.03 1.99
N ILE A 325 -10.55 9.48 1.70
CA ILE A 325 -10.17 10.90 1.65
C ILE A 325 -9.84 11.27 0.21
N ARG A 326 -10.58 12.24 -0.34
CA ARG A 326 -10.42 12.66 -1.74
C ARG A 326 -9.10 13.38 -1.98
N GLY A 327 -8.46 13.05 -3.10
CA GLY A 327 -7.31 13.79 -3.60
C GLY A 327 -5.96 13.42 -3.01
N LEU A 328 -5.91 12.44 -2.11
CA LEU A 328 -4.66 11.90 -1.61
C LEU A 328 -4.11 10.82 -2.55
N VAL A 329 -2.78 10.71 -2.59
CA VAL A 329 -2.07 9.71 -3.40
C VAL A 329 -1.88 8.36 -2.72
N GLY A 330 -2.38 8.23 -1.49
CA GLY A 330 -2.25 7.08 -0.61
C GLY A 330 -2.89 7.42 0.73
N ALA A 331 -3.10 6.42 1.58
CA ALA A 331 -3.73 6.62 2.88
C ALA A 331 -3.35 5.52 3.87
N PRO A 332 -3.41 5.82 5.19
CA PRO A 332 -3.32 4.79 6.21
C PRO A 332 -4.50 3.83 6.11
N VAL A 333 -4.27 2.61 6.57
CA VAL A 333 -5.27 1.54 6.59
C VAL A 333 -5.11 0.70 7.84
N ASN A 334 -6.24 0.18 8.36
CA ASN A 334 -6.23 -0.93 9.30
C ASN A 334 -6.76 -2.19 8.59
N PRO A 335 -5.88 -2.96 7.93
CA PRO A 335 -6.31 -4.16 7.22
C PRO A 335 -6.71 -5.24 8.23
N VAL A 336 -7.79 -5.95 7.93
CA VAL A 336 -8.27 -7.07 8.75
C VAL A 336 -8.20 -8.35 7.94
N ALA A 337 -7.38 -9.29 8.41
CA ALA A 337 -7.43 -10.67 7.95
C ALA A 337 -8.37 -11.49 8.83
N THR A 338 -9.16 -12.37 8.21
CA THR A 338 -10.06 -13.30 8.90
C THR A 338 -9.84 -14.72 8.37
N VAL A 339 -9.72 -15.70 9.28
CA VAL A 339 -9.42 -17.12 8.99
C VAL A 339 -10.45 -18.10 9.52
#